data_AF-A0A6P0T369-F1
#
_entry.id   AF-A0A6P0T369-F1
#
_cell.length_a   1.000
_cell.length_b   1.000
_cell.length_c   1.000
_cell.angle_alpha   90.00
_cell.angle_beta   90.00
_cell.angle_gamma   90.00
#
_symmetry.space_group_name_H-M   'P 1'
#
loop_
_entity.id
_entity.type
_entity.pdbx_description
1 polymer ?
#
loop_
_entity_poly.entity_id
_entity_poly.type
_entity_poly.pdbx_seq_one_letter_code
_entity_poly.pdbx_strand_id
1 'polypeptide(L)'
;MANSNFGRVRIAASGSQSIQGYTGGSVSLAAAIAPEDLQNRPCVGYAAANPDHILELTGQAGQITIEVNSNGNDTTLLVQSPDGTIYCGDDEGGGADALIQGRNWPPGDYNVWVGTFEPGVHYDYTLVVTP
;
A
#
# COMPACT_ATOMS: atom_id res chain seq x y z
N MET A 1 8.87 3.94 17.50
CA MET A 1 9.19 3.38 16.18
C MET A 1 7.90 2.77 15.67
N ALA A 2 7.37 3.23 14.54
CA ALA A 2 6.20 2.59 13.96
C ALA A 2 6.57 1.15 13.61
N ASN A 3 5.86 0.18 14.18
CA ASN A 3 6.06 -1.23 13.88
C ASN A 3 5.25 -1.57 12.63
N SER A 4 5.86 -2.28 11.69
CA SER A 4 5.16 -2.91 10.57
C SER A 4 5.30 -4.42 10.65
N ASN A 5 4.36 -5.15 10.03
CA ASN A 5 4.32 -6.60 10.09
C ASN A 5 5.54 -7.26 9.41
N PHE A 6 6.05 -6.63 8.35
CA PHE A 6 7.17 -7.14 7.54
C PHE A 6 8.37 -6.18 7.51
N GLY A 7 8.40 -5.18 8.39
CA GLY A 7 9.53 -4.27 8.54
C GLY A 7 9.60 -3.15 7.50
N ARG A 8 10.81 -2.60 7.37
CA ARG A 8 11.11 -1.40 6.58
C ARG A 8 11.95 -1.76 5.36
N VAL A 9 11.63 -1.14 4.23
CA VAL A 9 12.38 -1.28 2.98
C VAL A 9 12.78 0.10 2.47
N ARG A 10 14.04 0.26 2.08
CA ARG A 10 14.51 1.49 1.41
C ARG A 10 14.15 1.46 -0.06
N ILE A 11 13.52 2.53 -0.54
CA ILE A 11 13.15 2.75 -1.93
C ILE A 11 13.99 3.87 -2.50
N ALA A 12 14.82 3.57 -3.51
CA ALA A 12 15.59 4.59 -4.22
C ALA A 12 14.67 5.46 -5.08
N ALA A 13 15.10 6.64 -5.52
CA ALA A 13 14.30 7.49 -6.42
C ALA A 13 14.24 6.97 -7.87
N SER A 14 14.84 5.80 -8.14
CA SER A 14 14.78 5.11 -9.42
C SER A 14 15.03 3.62 -9.24
N GLY A 15 14.46 2.82 -10.15
CA GLY A 15 14.59 1.37 -10.15
C GLY A 15 13.47 0.68 -9.37
N SER A 16 13.00 -0.45 -9.90
CA SER A 16 11.92 -1.22 -9.29
C SER A 16 12.43 -2.11 -8.16
N GLN A 17 11.62 -2.25 -7.11
CA GLN A 17 11.87 -3.16 -6.01
C GLN A 17 10.66 -4.06 -5.76
N SER A 18 10.93 -5.33 -5.47
CA SER A 18 9.92 -6.33 -5.13
C SER A 18 10.05 -6.72 -3.66
N ILE A 19 8.94 -6.69 -2.94
CA ILE A 19 8.86 -6.93 -1.50
C ILE A 19 7.81 -8.01 -1.27
N GLN A 20 8.11 -9.02 -0.46
CA GLN A 20 7.16 -10.08 -0.16
C GLN A 20 6.40 -9.78 1.13
N GLY A 21 5.13 -10.16 1.16
CA GLY A 21 4.26 -10.07 2.32
C GLY A 21 3.06 -11.00 2.17
N TYR A 22 2.14 -10.92 3.14
CA TYR A 22 0.86 -11.59 3.04
C TYR A 22 -0.24 -10.73 3.67
N THR A 23 -1.44 -10.81 3.12
CA THR A 23 -2.61 -10.11 3.68
C THR A 23 -3.13 -10.83 4.93
N GLY A 24 -3.91 -10.11 5.73
CA GLY A 24 -4.57 -10.66 6.89
C GLY A 24 -5.20 -9.57 7.73
N GLY A 25 -5.72 -9.95 8.91
CA GLY A 25 -6.35 -9.02 9.83
C GLY A 25 -7.78 -8.65 9.44
N SER A 26 -8.50 -8.09 10.40
CA SER A 26 -9.95 -7.82 10.32
C SER A 26 -10.28 -6.36 10.59
N VAL A 27 -9.30 -5.46 10.54
CA VAL A 27 -9.49 -4.04 10.79
C VAL A 27 -9.92 -3.38 9.50
N SER A 28 -11.09 -2.74 9.50
CA SER A 28 -11.56 -1.97 8.35
C SER A 28 -10.65 -0.77 8.11
N LEU A 29 -10.05 -0.69 6.92
CA LEU A 29 -9.17 0.42 6.53
C LEU A 29 -9.94 1.75 6.56
N ALA A 30 -11.14 1.77 5.98
CA ALA A 30 -12.03 2.92 5.98
C ALA A 30 -12.37 3.46 7.38
N ALA A 31 -12.67 2.57 8.33
CA ALA A 31 -13.10 2.96 9.67
C ALA A 31 -11.94 3.28 10.62
N ALA A 32 -10.79 2.61 10.46
CA ALA A 32 -9.69 2.70 11.41
C ALA A 32 -8.59 3.68 10.98
N ILE A 33 -8.38 3.88 9.68
CA ILE A 33 -7.28 4.68 9.15
C ILE A 33 -7.81 5.94 8.47
N ALA A 34 -8.54 5.78 7.37
CA ALA A 34 -9.12 6.90 6.63
C ALA A 34 -10.26 6.40 5.74
N PRO A 35 -11.41 7.10 5.69
CA PRO A 35 -12.55 6.65 4.91
C PRO A 35 -12.31 6.76 3.39
N GLU A 36 -11.57 7.78 2.96
CA GLU A 36 -11.29 8.07 1.56
C GLU A 36 -9.96 8.82 1.40
N ASP A 37 -9.42 8.83 0.18
CA ASP A 37 -8.23 9.59 -0.20
C ASP A 37 -8.55 11.02 -0.70
N LEU A 38 -7.53 11.79 -1.10
CA LEU A 38 -7.70 13.16 -1.61
C LEU A 38 -8.50 13.26 -2.92
N GLN A 39 -8.75 12.15 -3.59
CA GLN A 39 -9.55 12.05 -4.82
C GLN A 39 -10.97 11.55 -4.53
N ASN A 40 -11.37 11.46 -3.25
CA ASN A 40 -12.63 10.88 -2.76
C ASN A 40 -12.80 9.40 -3.14
N ARG A 41 -11.68 8.67 -3.25
CA ARG A 41 -11.71 7.23 -3.51
C ARG A 41 -11.78 6.51 -2.17
N PRO A 42 -12.76 5.61 -1.97
CA PRO A 42 -12.95 4.96 -0.69
C PRO A 42 -11.81 3.99 -0.39
N CYS A 43 -11.34 4.00 0.84
CA CYS A 43 -10.28 3.11 1.31
C CYS A 43 -10.87 1.78 1.78
N VAL A 44 -11.33 0.99 0.81
CA VAL A 44 -12.07 -0.25 1.04
C VAL A 44 -11.17 -1.38 1.56
N GLY A 45 -11.83 -2.36 2.19
CA GLY A 45 -11.21 -3.59 2.63
C GLY A 45 -10.73 -3.58 4.08
N TYR A 46 -10.08 -4.69 4.42
CA TYR A 46 -9.64 -5.05 5.75
C TYR A 46 -8.16 -5.44 5.72
N ALA A 47 -7.43 -5.03 6.75
CA ALA A 47 -6.03 -5.36 6.93
C ALA A 47 -5.71 -5.60 8.42
N ALA A 48 -4.43 -5.84 8.71
CA ALA A 48 -3.92 -5.82 10.07
C ALA A 48 -3.94 -4.39 10.64
N ALA A 49 -3.94 -4.28 11.97
CA ALA A 49 -3.92 -2.97 12.65
C ALA A 49 -2.63 -2.18 12.36
N ASN A 50 -1.50 -2.87 12.26
CA ASN A 50 -0.22 -2.28 11.88
C ASN A 50 -0.06 -2.31 10.36
N PRO A 51 0.67 -1.33 9.77
CA PRO A 51 1.04 -1.41 8.37
C PRO A 51 1.85 -2.68 8.09
N ASP A 52 1.73 -3.21 6.89
CA ASP A 52 2.51 -4.36 6.44
C ASP A 52 3.95 -3.97 6.19
N HIS A 53 4.15 -2.85 5.50
CA HIS A 53 5.46 -2.35 5.13
C HIS A 53 5.62 -0.88 5.48
N ILE A 54 6.85 -0.49 5.80
CA ILE A 54 7.28 0.91 5.80
C ILE A 54 8.25 1.09 4.64
N LEU A 55 7.87 1.88 3.64
CA LEU A 55 8.73 2.24 2.53
C LEU A 55 9.45 3.55 2.86
N GLU A 56 10.77 3.50 2.98
CA GLU A 56 11.61 4.69 3.13
C GLU A 56 12.05 5.16 1.76
N LEU A 57 11.32 6.11 1.17
CA LEU A 57 11.70 6.72 -0.10
C LEU A 57 12.88 7.68 0.13
N THR A 58 14.04 7.36 -0.44
CA THR A 58 15.30 8.06 -0.11
C THR A 58 15.52 9.34 -0.94
N GLY A 59 14.67 9.61 -1.92
CA GLY A 59 14.73 10.80 -2.77
C GLY A 59 13.39 11.09 -3.44
N GLN A 60 13.20 12.30 -3.96
CA GLN A 60 11.94 12.66 -4.59
C GLN A 60 11.71 11.84 -5.88
N ALA A 61 10.56 11.17 -5.96
CA ALA A 61 10.14 10.44 -7.14
C ALA A 61 9.18 11.29 -7.98
N GLY A 62 9.50 11.47 -9.27
CA GLY A 62 8.65 12.25 -10.18
C GLY A 62 7.32 11.57 -10.46
N GLN A 63 7.35 10.24 -10.52
CA GLN A 63 6.21 9.35 -10.58
C GLN A 63 6.46 8.20 -9.60
N ILE A 64 5.42 7.51 -9.16
CA ILE A 64 5.59 6.20 -8.52
C ILE A 64 4.43 5.32 -8.93
N THR A 65 4.69 4.03 -9.03
CA THR A 65 3.70 2.97 -9.11
C THR A 65 3.95 2.00 -7.97
N ILE A 66 2.91 1.73 -7.18
CA ILE A 66 2.89 0.70 -6.15
C ILE A 66 1.82 -0.30 -6.57
N GLU A 67 2.23 -1.52 -6.86
CA GLU A 67 1.39 -2.57 -7.42
C GLU A 67 1.50 -3.82 -6.56
N VAL A 68 0.37 -4.43 -6.23
CA VAL A 68 0.31 -5.73 -5.58
C VAL A 68 0.23 -6.80 -6.65
N ASN A 69 0.98 -7.90 -6.49
CA ASN A 69 0.80 -9.11 -7.28
C ASN A 69 0.45 -10.25 -6.34
N SER A 70 -0.79 -10.68 -6.37
CA SER A 70 -1.36 -11.71 -5.49
C SER A 70 -1.71 -13.01 -6.22
N ASN A 71 -1.24 -13.17 -7.47
CA ASN A 71 -1.60 -14.28 -8.37
C ASN A 71 -3.10 -14.34 -8.70
N GLY A 72 -3.75 -13.18 -8.87
CA GLY A 72 -5.14 -13.06 -9.29
C GLY A 72 -6.17 -13.13 -8.17
N ASN A 73 -5.74 -12.96 -6.92
CA ASN A 73 -6.65 -12.74 -5.80
C ASN A 73 -7.01 -11.25 -5.71
N ASP A 74 -8.17 -10.97 -5.12
CA ASP A 74 -8.65 -9.60 -4.99
C ASP A 74 -8.04 -8.93 -3.75
N THR A 75 -7.31 -7.84 -3.96
CA THR A 75 -6.56 -7.11 -2.93
C THR A 75 -6.92 -5.63 -2.92
N THR A 76 -6.74 -5.01 -1.75
CA THR A 76 -6.88 -3.56 -1.59
C THR A 76 -5.56 -2.98 -1.08
N LEU A 77 -5.34 -1.69 -1.30
CA LEU A 77 -4.11 -1.00 -0.94
C LEU A 77 -4.44 0.33 -0.27
N LEU A 78 -3.78 0.62 0.85
CA LEU A 78 -3.77 1.94 1.47
C LEU A 78 -2.33 2.34 1.73
N VAL A 79 -1.96 3.53 1.30
CA VAL A 79 -0.65 4.14 1.56
C VAL A 79 -0.85 5.46 2.28
N GLN A 80 -0.22 5.61 3.44
CA GLN A 80 -0.11 6.88 4.14
C GLN A 80 1.31 7.41 3.94
N SER A 81 1.41 8.64 3.42
CA SER A 81 2.68 9.31 3.17
C SER A 81 3.27 9.98 4.41
N PRO A 82 4.51 10.52 4.32
CA PRO A 82 5.19 11.15 5.45
C PRO A 82 4.44 12.35 6.04
N ASP A 83 3.65 13.07 5.23
CA ASP A 83 2.86 14.23 5.67
C ASP A 83 1.44 13.85 6.12
N GLY A 84 1.11 12.56 6.10
CA GLY A 84 -0.20 12.03 6.48
C GLY A 84 -1.19 11.92 5.32
N THR A 85 -0.84 12.36 4.11
CA THR A 85 -1.70 12.18 2.92
C THR A 85 -1.98 10.70 2.68
N ILE A 86 -3.24 10.38 2.42
CA ILE A 86 -3.73 9.03 2.14
C ILE A 86 -3.87 8.84 0.63
N TYR A 87 -3.50 7.66 0.18
CA TYR A 87 -3.75 7.12 -1.15
C TYR A 87 -4.38 5.75 -0.98
N CYS A 88 -5.50 5.50 -1.65
CA CYS A 88 -6.16 4.19 -1.62
C CYS A 88 -6.04 3.52 -2.99
N GLY A 89 -6.35 2.24 -3.12
CA GLY A 89 -6.13 1.47 -4.35
C GLY A 89 -6.91 0.16 -4.31
N ASP A 90 -7.61 -0.16 -5.39
CA ASP A 90 -8.09 -1.51 -5.70
C ASP A 90 -7.75 -1.79 -7.19
N ASP A 91 -8.73 -2.09 -8.03
CA ASP A 91 -8.67 -2.60 -9.39
C ASP A 91 -8.31 -1.57 -10.48
N GLU A 92 -7.63 -0.47 -10.16
CA GLU A 92 -7.39 0.63 -11.09
C GLU A 92 -6.50 0.25 -12.30
N GLY A 93 -5.84 -0.91 -12.22
CA GLY A 93 -5.08 -1.53 -13.31
C GLY A 93 -5.91 -2.40 -14.27
N GLY A 94 -7.21 -2.61 -14.01
CA GLY A 94 -8.09 -3.47 -14.82
C GLY A 94 -8.01 -4.96 -14.49
N GLY A 95 -7.41 -5.32 -13.36
CA GLY A 95 -7.38 -6.67 -12.77
C GLY A 95 -7.66 -6.60 -11.26
N ALA A 96 -7.67 -7.74 -10.57
CA ALA A 96 -7.99 -7.86 -9.14
C ALA A 96 -6.83 -7.43 -8.19
N ASP A 97 -5.72 -7.01 -8.78
CA ASP A 97 -4.48 -6.68 -8.07
C ASP A 97 -4.43 -5.17 -7.82
N ALA A 98 -4.26 -4.78 -6.55
CA ALA A 98 -4.34 -3.40 -6.13
C ALA A 98 -3.24 -2.52 -6.72
N LEU A 99 -3.59 -1.32 -7.21
CA LEU A 99 -2.65 -0.38 -7.82
C LEU A 99 -2.80 1.04 -7.26
N ILE A 100 -1.67 1.70 -6.99
CA ILE A 100 -1.59 3.15 -6.76
C ILE A 100 -0.57 3.76 -7.71
N GLN A 101 -0.99 4.80 -8.43
CA GLN A 101 -0.11 5.63 -9.24
C GLN A 101 -0.19 7.09 -8.80
N GLY A 102 0.97 7.73 -8.70
CA GLY A 102 1.03 9.12 -8.29
C GLY A 102 2.25 9.85 -8.85
N ARG A 103 2.27 11.17 -8.65
CA ARG A 103 3.36 12.04 -9.09
C ARG A 103 3.85 12.89 -7.93
N ASN A 104 5.10 13.34 -8.03
CA ASN A 104 5.74 14.23 -7.05
C ASN A 104 5.73 13.66 -5.62
N TRP A 105 6.23 12.44 -5.45
CA TRP A 105 6.29 11.79 -4.14
C TRP A 105 7.54 12.24 -3.39
N PRO A 106 7.41 12.97 -2.26
CA PRO A 106 8.55 13.46 -1.50
C PRO A 106 9.29 12.34 -0.76
N PRO A 107 10.58 12.49 -0.47
CA PRO A 107 11.30 11.51 0.35
C PRO A 107 10.70 11.41 1.76
N GLY A 108 10.74 10.21 2.35
CA GLY A 108 10.29 9.96 3.71
C GLY A 108 9.70 8.56 3.89
N ASP A 109 9.04 8.36 5.03
CA ASP A 109 8.42 7.09 5.42
C ASP A 109 6.96 7.01 4.96
N TYR A 110 6.65 5.97 4.20
CA TYR A 110 5.31 5.62 3.76
C TYR A 110 4.84 4.35 4.45
N ASN A 111 3.72 4.42 5.15
CA ASN A 111 3.08 3.25 5.74
C ASN A 111 2.18 2.61 4.68
N VAL A 112 2.33 1.31 4.46
CA VAL A 112 1.59 0.56 3.44
C VAL A 112 0.80 -0.56 4.10
N TRP A 113 -0.49 -0.62 3.82
CA TRP A 113 -1.37 -1.73 4.19
C TRP A 113 -1.84 -2.42 2.91
N VAL A 114 -1.62 -3.73 2.82
CA VAL A 114 -2.22 -4.55 1.76
C VAL A 114 -3.35 -5.34 2.38
N GLY A 115 -4.56 -5.06 1.92
CA GLY A 115 -5.79 -5.60 2.46
C GLY A 115 -6.51 -6.52 1.49
N THR A 116 -7.70 -6.96 1.93
CA THR A 116 -8.65 -7.75 1.15
C THR A 116 -10.07 -7.27 1.43
N PHE A 117 -11.03 -7.57 0.56
CA PHE A 117 -12.43 -7.16 0.76
C PHE A 117 -13.12 -7.88 1.91
N GLU A 118 -12.61 -9.05 2.32
CA GLU A 118 -13.14 -9.84 3.42
C GLU A 118 -12.16 -9.86 4.60
N PRO A 119 -12.64 -9.76 5.86
CA PRO A 119 -11.76 -9.75 7.01
C PRO A 119 -11.08 -11.11 7.23
N GLY A 120 -9.79 -11.08 7.56
CA GLY A 120 -9.00 -12.23 7.98
C GLY A 120 -8.51 -13.13 6.85
N VAL A 121 -8.67 -12.71 5.60
CA VAL A 121 -8.21 -13.48 4.44
C VAL A 121 -6.70 -13.37 4.29
N HIS A 122 -6.06 -14.52 4.02
CA HIS A 122 -4.62 -14.65 3.81
C HIS A 122 -4.31 -14.91 2.34
N TYR A 123 -3.62 -13.97 1.71
CA TYR A 123 -3.02 -14.11 0.39
C TYR A 123 -1.55 -13.73 0.46
N ASP A 124 -0.67 -14.61 0.02
CA ASP A 124 0.73 -14.25 -0.21
C ASP A 124 0.81 -13.32 -1.43
N TYR A 125 1.58 -12.24 -1.31
CA TYR A 125 1.74 -11.27 -2.38
C TYR A 125 3.19 -10.82 -2.55
N THR A 126 3.45 -10.25 -3.74
CA THR A 126 4.63 -9.42 -3.99
C THR A 126 4.17 -7.98 -4.23
N LEU A 127 4.65 -7.04 -3.41
CA LEU A 127 4.50 -5.62 -3.61
C LEU A 127 5.65 -5.12 -4.50
N VAL A 128 5.31 -4.56 -5.66
CA VAL A 128 6.27 -3.97 -6.60
C VAL A 128 6.18 -2.45 -6.52
N VAL A 129 7.30 -1.82 -6.22
CA VAL A 129 7.42 -0.35 -6.13
C VAL A 129 8.32 0.14 -7.25
N THR A 130 7.82 1.01 -8.12
CA THR A 130 8.53 1.57 -9.27
C THR A 130 8.44 3.11 -9.27
N PRO A 131 9.50 3.81 -8.81
CA PRO A 131 9.65 5.27 -8.83
C PRO A 131 10.09 5.83 -10.20
#